data_AF-A0A9W9R505-F1
#
_entry.id   AF-A0A9W9R505-F1
#
_cell.length_a   1.000
_cell.length_b   1.000
_cell.length_c   1.000
_cell.angle_alpha   90.00
_cell.angle_beta   90.00
_cell.angle_gamma   90.00
#
_symmetry.space_group_name_H-M   'P 1'
#
loop_
_entity.id
_entity.type
_entity.pdbx_description
1 polymer ?
#
loop_
_entity_poly.entity_id
_entity_poly.type
_entity_poly.pdbx_seq_one_letter_code
_entity_poly.pdbx_strand_id
1 'polypeptide(L)'
;MNGSDYAQIGHEGSTSGIDSSLLAAPYVALFNPPNTTFSATTLTHCSSSNCTFEPYQTLGICNTCKDLSSTLKTTKIHMDPHDNPITAYNTNYHTLSNGFGLTGIQPGDWINQVDFATTLGMLNITTNPIADLNSTAFTQNGSELLNIFAVGAAPGTIPEQPDTNYSASYMTKLFAQPVAFECLLQFCVRNMRAEFTNGTLFETEISTWTDQTQPVPTSNLDIVLQPPGSSTTFVATKEAIDGTNTWLSSLLIGNATIDARRGHIESPAYSSFLTQPLFSAMNTTVRGFPDMMDNLAHSLSLSLRQTKYQPVVHGKTFSTTTAAVVTWAWLTLPLFELAASLIFLLIVMMKTNQEGLSPWSNNILAYLFHGLSERPSNRRVEESQGDMEDSARGLLVEFQRHENGGGLTLANPKD
;
A
#
# COMPACT_ATOMS: atom_id res chain seq x y z
N MET A 1 21.67 -6.59 -9.98
CA MET A 1 21.03 -6.52 -11.30
C MET A 1 22.01 -7.15 -12.27
N ASN A 2 21.59 -8.19 -12.99
CA ASN A 2 22.53 -9.04 -13.73
C ASN A 2 22.23 -9.08 -15.24
N GLY A 3 21.05 -8.63 -15.67
CA GLY A 3 20.74 -8.52 -17.10
C GLY A 3 20.65 -9.88 -17.81
N SER A 4 19.91 -10.84 -17.26
CA SER A 4 19.92 -12.22 -17.77
C SER A 4 19.06 -12.47 -19.02
N ASP A 5 18.36 -11.46 -19.53
CA ASP A 5 17.35 -11.58 -20.59
C ASP A 5 17.60 -10.56 -21.72
N TYR A 6 16.74 -10.57 -22.74
CA TYR A 6 16.77 -9.65 -23.87
C TYR A 6 15.51 -8.78 -23.98
N ALA A 7 15.64 -7.61 -24.61
CA ALA A 7 14.51 -6.78 -24.99
C ALA A 7 14.55 -6.42 -26.48
N GLN A 8 13.37 -6.23 -27.06
CA GLN A 8 13.23 -5.73 -28.43
C GLN A 8 13.46 -4.21 -28.47
N ILE A 9 14.16 -3.76 -29.52
CA ILE A 9 14.40 -2.35 -29.84
C ILE A 9 13.83 -2.10 -31.24
N GLY A 10 12.69 -1.43 -31.30
CA GLY A 10 12.00 -1.16 -32.57
C GLY A 10 11.54 -2.44 -33.27
N HIS A 11 11.49 -2.41 -34.60
CA HIS A 11 10.98 -3.52 -35.43
C HIS A 11 12.05 -4.55 -35.84
N GLU A 12 13.35 -4.24 -35.73
CA GLU A 12 14.40 -5.09 -36.32
C GLU A 12 15.60 -5.37 -35.38
N GLY A 13 15.58 -4.87 -34.14
CA GLY A 13 16.70 -5.01 -33.20
C GLY A 13 16.30 -5.65 -31.87
N SER A 14 17.28 -6.27 -31.21
CA SER A 14 17.20 -6.62 -29.78
C SER A 14 18.50 -6.27 -29.07
N THR A 15 18.41 -6.06 -27.77
CA THR A 15 19.58 -5.93 -26.89
C THR A 15 19.51 -6.98 -25.79
N SER A 16 20.67 -7.52 -25.41
CA SER A 16 20.81 -8.39 -24.23
C SER A 16 21.12 -7.55 -22.99
N GLY A 17 21.18 -8.17 -21.81
CA GLY A 17 21.54 -7.45 -20.60
C GLY A 17 20.36 -6.77 -19.92
N ILE A 18 19.16 -7.34 -19.98
CA ILE A 18 17.99 -6.75 -19.32
C ILE A 18 17.34 -7.79 -18.42
N ASP A 19 17.05 -7.44 -17.17
CA ASP A 19 16.25 -8.29 -16.30
C ASP A 19 14.78 -8.22 -16.74
N SER A 20 14.17 -9.36 -17.08
CA SER A 20 12.81 -9.38 -17.65
C SER A 20 11.72 -8.77 -16.75
N SER A 21 11.96 -8.68 -15.44
CA SER A 21 11.09 -7.96 -14.52
C SER A 21 10.98 -6.45 -14.82
N LEU A 22 11.95 -5.87 -15.53
CA LEU A 22 11.98 -4.45 -15.88
C LEU A 22 11.14 -4.13 -17.13
N LEU A 23 10.86 -5.10 -17.99
CA LEU A 23 10.28 -4.85 -19.32
C LEU A 23 8.93 -4.14 -19.27
N ALA A 24 8.12 -4.41 -18.24
CA ALA A 24 6.80 -3.77 -18.07
C ALA A 24 6.89 -2.39 -17.38
N ALA A 25 7.99 -2.08 -16.71
CA ALA A 25 8.08 -0.91 -15.82
C ALA A 25 7.84 0.44 -16.53
N PRO A 26 8.40 0.71 -17.73
CA PRO A 26 8.15 1.98 -18.43
C PRO A 26 6.68 2.15 -18.82
N TYR A 27 6.02 1.07 -19.24
CA TYR A 27 4.60 1.10 -19.59
C TYR A 27 3.74 1.38 -18.37
N VAL A 28 4.01 0.68 -17.26
CA VAL A 28 3.31 0.90 -15.99
C VAL A 28 3.53 2.34 -15.49
N ALA A 29 4.72 2.90 -15.65
CA ALA A 29 4.99 4.28 -15.25
C ALA A 29 4.25 5.32 -16.11
N LEU A 30 4.40 5.23 -17.44
CA LEU A 30 3.96 6.26 -18.39
C LEU A 30 2.45 6.27 -18.59
N PHE A 31 1.77 5.13 -18.43
CA PHE A 31 0.31 5.05 -18.54
C PHE A 31 -0.43 5.31 -17.22
N ASN A 32 0.29 5.55 -16.12
CA ASN A 32 -0.30 6.02 -14.88
C ASN A 32 -0.17 7.54 -14.74
N PRO A 33 -1.10 8.22 -14.04
CA PRO A 33 -1.01 9.65 -13.79
C PRO A 33 0.31 10.03 -13.09
N PRO A 34 0.88 11.23 -13.33
CA PRO A 34 2.01 11.73 -12.57
C PRO A 34 1.75 11.67 -11.05
N ASN A 35 2.79 11.41 -10.25
CA ASN A 35 2.72 11.20 -8.80
C ASN A 35 1.94 9.94 -8.36
N THR A 36 2.00 8.87 -9.15
CA THR A 36 1.40 7.59 -8.76
C THR A 36 2.29 6.87 -7.75
N THR A 37 1.67 6.33 -6.69
CA THR A 37 2.36 5.50 -5.69
C THR A 37 2.39 4.05 -6.13
N PHE A 38 3.58 3.49 -6.32
CA PHE A 38 3.80 2.09 -6.71
C PHE A 38 4.14 1.25 -5.48
N SER A 39 3.33 0.23 -5.18
CA SER A 39 3.51 -0.64 -4.00
C SER A 39 3.82 -2.10 -4.37
N ALA A 40 4.59 -2.77 -3.51
CA ALA A 40 5.01 -4.16 -3.69
C ALA A 40 4.00 -5.21 -3.19
N THR A 41 2.70 -4.92 -3.22
CA THR A 41 1.66 -5.78 -2.59
C THR A 41 1.71 -7.23 -3.07
N THR A 42 2.06 -7.48 -4.33
CA THR A 42 2.17 -8.81 -4.93
C THR A 42 3.45 -9.58 -4.54
N LEU A 43 4.46 -8.88 -4.02
CA LEU A 43 5.75 -9.48 -3.60
C LEU A 43 5.76 -9.88 -2.13
N THR A 44 4.87 -9.27 -1.35
CA THR A 44 4.86 -9.43 0.10
C THR A 44 3.86 -10.49 0.54
N HIS A 45 4.35 -11.52 1.22
CA HIS A 45 3.51 -12.54 1.83
C HIS A 45 3.30 -12.24 3.33
N CYS A 46 2.06 -11.94 3.72
CA CYS A 46 1.66 -11.79 5.12
C CYS A 46 0.62 -12.87 5.46
N SER A 47 0.94 -13.73 6.43
CA SER A 47 0.06 -14.85 6.83
C SER A 47 -1.12 -14.41 7.71
N SER A 48 -1.09 -13.19 8.23
CA SER A 48 -2.19 -12.55 8.97
C SER A 48 -2.67 -11.31 8.22
N SER A 49 -3.64 -10.58 8.78
CA SER A 49 -4.04 -9.27 8.25
C SER A 49 -3.09 -8.14 8.67
N ASN A 50 -2.19 -8.38 9.63
CA ASN A 50 -1.29 -7.36 10.19
C ASN A 50 0.15 -7.90 10.29
N CYS A 51 1.06 -7.35 9.51
CA CYS A 51 2.50 -7.68 9.55
C CYS A 51 3.33 -6.40 9.59
N THR A 52 4.46 -6.42 10.30
CA THR A 52 5.42 -5.31 10.33
C THR A 52 6.79 -5.81 9.92
N PHE A 53 7.49 -5.03 9.09
CA PHE A 53 8.86 -5.33 8.66
C PHE A 53 9.80 -4.28 9.25
N GLU A 54 10.96 -4.72 9.73
CA GLU A 54 12.02 -3.79 10.11
C GLU A 54 12.50 -3.04 8.86
N PRO A 55 13.03 -1.80 8.99
CA PRO A 55 13.56 -1.05 7.88
C PRO A 55 14.57 -1.87 7.08
N TYR A 56 14.42 -1.87 5.76
CA TYR A 56 15.22 -2.69 4.87
C TYR A 56 15.75 -1.89 3.68
N GLN A 57 16.91 -2.30 3.18
CA GLN A 57 17.56 -1.66 2.05
C GLN A 57 17.31 -2.43 0.76
N THR A 58 17.12 -1.72 -0.34
CA THR A 58 16.93 -2.30 -1.66
C THR A 58 17.60 -1.46 -2.74
N LEU A 59 18.07 -2.11 -3.79
CA LEU A 59 18.54 -1.41 -4.98
C LEU A 59 17.34 -0.85 -5.74
N GLY A 60 17.41 0.44 -6.06
CA GLY A 60 16.42 1.12 -6.88
C GLY A 60 17.09 2.02 -7.92
N ILE A 61 16.23 2.69 -8.67
CA ILE A 61 16.58 3.77 -9.59
C ILE A 61 15.96 5.04 -9.02
N CYS A 62 16.76 6.08 -8.91
CA CYS A 62 16.35 7.38 -8.42
C CYS A 62 16.40 8.38 -9.56
N ASN A 63 15.42 9.28 -9.59
CA ASN A 63 15.37 10.37 -10.53
C ASN A 63 15.85 11.66 -9.87
N THR A 64 16.50 12.52 -10.64
CA THR A 64 16.75 13.91 -10.26
C THR A 64 16.61 14.76 -11.51
N CYS A 65 15.67 15.70 -11.52
CA CYS A 65 15.43 16.60 -12.64
C CYS A 65 15.88 18.02 -12.33
N LYS A 66 16.53 18.66 -13.30
CA LYS A 66 16.88 20.08 -13.29
C LYS A 66 16.12 20.82 -14.36
N ASP A 67 15.48 21.92 -13.97
CA ASP A 67 14.89 22.88 -14.90
C ASP A 67 16.00 23.73 -15.54
N LEU A 68 16.08 23.65 -16.86
CA LEU A 68 17.04 24.34 -17.73
C LEU A 68 16.35 25.39 -18.63
N SER A 69 15.07 25.70 -18.39
CA SER A 69 14.31 26.62 -19.24
C SER A 69 14.97 28.00 -19.37
N SER A 70 15.63 28.46 -18.29
CA SER A 70 16.35 29.75 -18.26
C SER A 70 17.67 29.76 -19.06
N THR A 71 18.23 28.60 -19.41
CA THR A 71 19.50 28.50 -20.16
C THR A 71 19.28 28.34 -21.66
N LEU A 72 18.02 28.18 -22.09
CA LEU A 72 17.66 28.08 -23.50
C LEU A 72 18.03 29.35 -24.26
N LYS A 73 18.76 29.16 -25.36
CA LYS A 73 19.07 30.20 -26.34
C LYS A 73 18.12 30.09 -27.51
N THR A 74 17.44 31.18 -27.81
CA THR A 74 16.57 31.29 -29.00
C THR A 74 17.37 31.91 -30.14
N THR A 75 17.51 31.18 -31.25
CA THR A 75 18.06 31.69 -32.49
C THR A 75 16.99 31.68 -33.58
N LYS A 76 17.00 32.71 -34.43
CA LYS A 76 16.15 32.73 -35.62
C LYS A 76 16.88 31.98 -36.73
N ILE A 77 16.22 30.99 -37.31
CA ILE A 77 16.73 30.25 -38.45
C ILE A 77 15.83 30.47 -39.66
N HIS A 78 16.45 30.61 -40.82
CA HIS A 78 15.78 30.73 -42.10
C HIS A 78 15.76 29.34 -42.75
N MET A 79 14.57 28.81 -42.97
CA MET A 79 14.40 27.51 -43.64
C MET A 79 14.06 27.76 -45.10
N ASP A 80 14.87 27.16 -45.99
CA ASP A 80 14.69 27.16 -47.44
C ASP A 80 14.35 25.74 -47.90
N PRO A 81 13.07 25.42 -48.10
CA PRO A 81 12.62 24.11 -48.61
C PRO A 81 13.18 23.87 -50.01
N HIS A 82 13.76 22.70 -50.25
CA HIS A 82 14.48 22.39 -51.50
C HIS A 82 13.61 22.66 -52.74
N ASP A 83 14.14 23.43 -53.69
CA ASP A 83 13.60 23.84 -55.00
C ASP A 83 12.40 24.81 -55.04
N ASN A 84 12.01 25.47 -53.94
CA ASN A 84 11.02 26.55 -54.00
C ASN A 84 11.31 27.73 -53.04
N PRO A 85 12.06 28.76 -53.45
CA PRO A 85 12.38 29.91 -52.59
C PRO A 85 11.16 30.78 -52.22
N ILE A 86 9.99 30.54 -52.83
CA ILE A 86 8.74 31.27 -52.53
C ILE A 86 8.14 30.83 -51.18
N THR A 87 8.52 29.63 -50.69
CA THR A 87 7.98 29.05 -49.46
C THR A 87 8.95 29.07 -48.29
N ALA A 88 10.07 29.80 -48.42
CA ALA A 88 11.02 29.99 -47.33
C ALA A 88 10.38 30.74 -46.16
N TYR A 89 10.69 30.32 -44.93
CA TYR A 89 10.11 30.89 -43.71
C TYR A 89 11.14 31.02 -42.60
N ASN A 90 10.87 31.94 -41.68
CA ASN A 90 11.66 32.07 -40.46
C ASN A 90 11.00 31.28 -39.35
N THR A 91 11.81 30.57 -38.58
CA THR A 91 11.36 29.82 -37.40
C THR A 91 12.35 30.00 -36.25
N ASN A 92 11.85 29.86 -35.03
CA ASN A 92 12.70 29.92 -33.85
C ASN A 92 13.28 28.54 -33.57
N TYR A 93 14.56 28.50 -33.24
CA TYR A 93 15.24 27.32 -32.75
C TYR A 93 15.73 27.58 -31.32
N HIS A 94 15.22 26.78 -30.38
CA HIS A 94 15.52 26.91 -28.96
C HIS A 94 16.50 25.82 -28.55
N THR A 95 17.71 26.19 -28.15
CA THR A 95 18.80 25.24 -27.88
C THR A 95 19.40 25.41 -26.50
N LEU A 96 19.79 24.28 -25.91
CA LEU A 96 20.65 24.19 -24.74
C LEU A 96 22.12 24.37 -25.16
N SER A 97 23.01 24.55 -24.17
CA SER A 97 24.45 24.73 -24.41
C SER A 97 25.12 23.55 -25.11
N ASN A 98 24.54 22.35 -25.00
CA ASN A 98 25.01 21.13 -25.67
C ASN A 98 24.43 20.96 -27.10
N GLY A 99 23.69 21.95 -27.62
CA GLY A 99 23.11 21.93 -28.96
C GLY A 99 21.78 21.19 -29.09
N PHE A 100 21.35 20.44 -28.06
CA PHE A 100 20.01 19.84 -28.05
C PHE A 100 18.94 20.91 -27.92
N GLY A 101 17.81 20.73 -28.60
CA GLY A 101 16.81 21.78 -28.66
C GLY A 101 15.52 21.41 -29.35
N LEU A 102 14.64 22.39 -29.45
CA LEU A 102 13.35 22.32 -30.13
C LEU A 102 13.31 23.32 -31.26
N THR A 103 13.10 22.83 -32.47
CA THR A 103 12.82 23.66 -33.64
C THR A 103 11.33 23.93 -33.70
N GLY A 104 10.96 25.20 -33.92
CA GLY A 104 9.59 25.67 -34.04
C GLY A 104 8.85 25.10 -35.23
N ILE A 105 8.52 25.92 -36.23
CA ILE A 105 8.01 25.45 -37.51
C ILE A 105 9.05 24.54 -38.18
N GLN A 106 8.63 23.37 -38.63
CA GLN A 106 9.42 22.36 -39.33
C GLN A 106 8.72 21.96 -40.64
N PRO A 107 9.47 21.59 -41.68
CA PRO A 107 8.89 21.08 -42.92
C PRO A 107 8.34 19.67 -42.70
N GLY A 108 7.13 19.44 -43.18
CA GLY A 108 6.46 18.14 -43.24
C GLY A 108 6.33 17.63 -44.67
N ASP A 109 5.41 16.69 -44.87
CA ASP A 109 5.22 16.01 -46.17
C ASP A 109 4.76 16.96 -47.29
N TRP A 110 5.13 16.63 -48.52
CA TRP A 110 4.64 17.33 -49.71
C TRP A 110 3.12 17.18 -49.84
N ILE A 111 2.42 18.32 -49.85
CA ILE A 111 0.98 18.36 -50.11
C ILE A 111 0.73 18.24 -51.62
N ASN A 112 1.59 18.88 -52.43
CA ASN A 112 1.58 18.80 -53.89
C ASN A 112 2.95 19.22 -54.46
N GLN A 113 3.07 19.34 -55.79
CA GLN A 113 4.33 19.68 -56.47
C GLN A 113 4.93 21.05 -56.11
N VAL A 114 4.20 21.93 -55.40
CA VAL A 114 4.64 23.30 -55.07
C VAL A 114 4.48 23.67 -53.59
N ASP A 115 3.91 22.79 -52.75
CA ASP A 115 3.50 23.09 -51.37
C ASP A 115 3.80 21.91 -50.43
N PHE A 116 4.25 22.21 -49.21
CA PHE A 116 4.56 21.23 -48.17
C PHE A 116 3.82 21.57 -46.88
N ALA A 117 3.46 20.56 -46.10
CA ALA A 117 2.85 20.75 -44.80
C ALA A 117 3.87 21.36 -43.84
N THR A 118 3.45 22.26 -42.96
CA THR A 118 4.29 22.77 -41.87
C THR A 118 3.75 22.27 -40.54
N THR A 119 4.64 21.80 -39.68
CA THR A 119 4.29 21.38 -38.33
C THR A 119 5.05 22.21 -37.32
N LEU A 120 4.49 22.40 -36.14
CA LEU A 120 5.16 23.07 -35.03
C LEU A 120 5.70 22.01 -34.08
N GLY A 121 7.00 22.07 -33.78
CA GLY A 121 7.63 21.27 -32.74
C GLY A 121 7.04 21.62 -31.37
N MET A 122 6.48 20.62 -30.69
CA MET A 122 5.86 20.78 -29.37
C MET A 122 6.64 20.08 -28.27
N LEU A 123 7.39 19.04 -28.61
CA LEU A 123 8.25 18.30 -27.70
C LEU A 123 9.36 17.64 -28.50
N ASN A 124 10.57 17.69 -27.97
CA ASN A 124 11.68 16.89 -28.42
C ASN A 124 12.34 16.29 -27.18
N ILE A 125 12.47 14.96 -27.14
CA ILE A 125 13.12 14.21 -26.07
C ILE A 125 14.26 13.43 -26.69
N THR A 126 15.43 13.55 -26.07
CA THR A 126 16.57 12.70 -26.38
C THR A 126 17.14 12.14 -25.10
N THR A 127 17.86 11.03 -25.23
CA THR A 127 18.61 10.42 -24.15
C THR A 127 20.07 10.32 -24.58
N ASN A 128 20.97 10.12 -23.62
CA ASN A 128 22.38 9.99 -23.94
C ASN A 128 22.75 8.53 -24.27
N PRO A 129 22.95 8.22 -25.57
CA PRO A 129 24.13 7.43 -25.94
C PRO A 129 24.96 8.12 -27.04
N ILE A 130 24.69 9.39 -27.35
CA ILE A 130 25.42 10.14 -28.38
C ILE A 130 26.67 10.71 -27.73
N ALA A 131 27.85 10.23 -28.13
CA ALA A 131 29.16 10.58 -27.59
C ALA A 131 29.50 12.10 -27.49
N ASP A 132 28.62 12.99 -27.94
CA ASP A 132 28.78 14.45 -27.99
C ASP A 132 27.78 15.22 -27.09
N LEU A 133 26.79 14.58 -26.46
CA LEU A 133 25.85 15.25 -25.55
C LEU A 133 26.35 15.21 -24.11
N ASN A 134 27.10 16.24 -23.72
CA ASN A 134 27.55 16.41 -22.34
C ASN A 134 26.38 16.82 -21.43
N SER A 135 26.32 16.21 -20.25
CA SER A 135 25.44 16.67 -19.17
C SER A 135 25.72 18.13 -18.85
N THR A 136 24.65 18.92 -18.72
CA THR A 136 24.77 20.34 -18.37
C THR A 136 24.50 20.59 -16.89
N ALA A 137 23.70 19.72 -16.27
CA ALA A 137 23.30 19.81 -14.86
C ALA A 137 24.04 18.83 -13.94
N PHE A 138 24.57 17.71 -14.46
CA PHE A 138 25.08 16.59 -13.66
C PHE A 138 26.51 16.18 -14.09
N THR A 139 27.51 16.91 -13.59
CA THR A 139 28.92 16.67 -13.95
C THR A 139 29.62 15.57 -13.15
N GLN A 140 29.02 15.11 -12.05
CA GLN A 140 29.57 14.08 -11.14
C GLN A 140 28.48 13.10 -10.73
N ASN A 141 28.31 12.03 -11.50
CA ASN A 141 27.39 10.93 -11.20
C ASN A 141 28.03 9.59 -11.57
N GLY A 142 28.66 8.93 -10.61
CA GLY A 142 29.25 7.60 -10.81
C GLY A 142 28.26 6.45 -10.89
N SER A 143 26.95 6.70 -10.71
CA SER A 143 25.90 5.68 -10.72
C SER A 143 24.83 5.94 -11.79
N GLU A 144 25.18 6.65 -12.86
CA GLU A 144 24.27 6.97 -13.96
C GLU A 144 23.74 5.71 -14.66
N LEU A 145 22.42 5.66 -14.81
CA LEU A 145 21.76 4.72 -15.71
C LEU A 145 21.41 5.41 -17.02
N LEU A 146 20.77 6.58 -16.96
CA LEU A 146 20.28 7.28 -18.15
C LEU A 146 20.11 8.78 -17.88
N ASN A 147 20.69 9.61 -18.73
CA ASN A 147 20.41 11.04 -18.80
C ASN A 147 19.41 11.35 -19.91
N ILE A 148 18.37 12.12 -19.57
CA ILE A 148 17.22 12.42 -20.41
C ILE A 148 17.10 13.94 -20.54
N PHE A 149 17.15 14.44 -21.77
CA PHE A 149 16.90 15.84 -22.09
C PHE A 149 15.54 15.97 -22.75
N ALA A 150 14.74 16.94 -22.30
CA ALA A 150 13.48 17.27 -22.92
C ALA A 150 13.35 18.77 -23.10
N VAL A 151 13.02 19.21 -24.31
CA VAL A 151 12.66 20.59 -24.62
C VAL A 151 11.28 20.58 -25.25
N GLY A 152 10.34 21.32 -24.68
CA GLY A 152 8.95 21.28 -25.11
C GLY A 152 8.19 22.57 -24.80
N ALA A 153 6.96 22.65 -25.29
CA ALA A 153 6.09 23.78 -25.02
C ALA A 153 5.81 23.93 -23.52
N ALA A 154 5.71 25.17 -23.04
CA ALA A 154 5.26 25.41 -21.67
C ALA A 154 3.79 24.97 -21.50
N PRO A 155 3.34 24.63 -20.27
CA PRO A 155 2.02 24.06 -20.04
C PRO A 155 0.88 24.90 -20.64
N GLY A 156 0.08 24.31 -21.53
CA GLY A 156 -1.06 24.94 -22.18
C GLY A 156 -0.70 25.99 -23.25
N THR A 157 0.55 26.00 -23.72
CA THR A 157 1.06 27.01 -24.68
C THR A 157 1.65 26.36 -25.94
N ILE A 158 2.06 27.20 -26.89
CA ILE A 158 2.79 26.85 -28.11
C ILE A 158 4.14 27.60 -28.10
N PRO A 159 5.25 27.01 -28.56
CA PRO A 159 6.53 27.72 -28.61
C PRO A 159 6.48 28.96 -29.51
N GLU A 160 6.99 30.09 -29.00
CA GLU A 160 7.07 31.37 -29.71
C GLU A 160 7.73 31.27 -31.09
N GLN A 161 7.17 31.94 -32.09
CA GLN A 161 7.68 31.99 -33.48
C GLN A 161 8.02 33.42 -33.92
N PRO A 162 8.99 33.61 -34.83
CA PRO A 162 9.55 34.94 -35.13
C PRO A 162 8.60 35.85 -35.92
N ASP A 163 7.65 35.31 -36.69
CA ASP A 163 6.73 36.08 -37.53
C ASP A 163 5.35 35.37 -37.65
N THR A 164 4.41 35.64 -36.73
CA THR A 164 3.06 35.05 -36.81
C THR A 164 2.14 35.88 -37.72
N ASN A 165 2.27 35.70 -39.04
CA ASN A 165 1.23 36.14 -39.99
C ASN A 165 -0.03 35.22 -39.97
N TYR A 166 -0.08 34.27 -39.03
CA TYR A 166 -1.27 33.50 -38.69
C TYR A 166 -2.29 34.40 -38.00
N SER A 167 -3.21 34.96 -38.78
CA SER A 167 -4.41 35.73 -38.38
C SER A 167 -4.36 36.28 -36.94
N ALA A 168 -3.63 37.38 -36.79
CA ALA A 168 -3.46 38.10 -35.55
C ALA A 168 -4.81 38.62 -35.01
N SER A 169 -5.20 38.13 -33.82
CA SER A 169 -5.84 38.91 -32.75
C SER A 169 -6.20 38.07 -31.52
N TYR A 170 -6.41 36.75 -31.69
CA TYR A 170 -6.79 35.85 -30.58
C TYR A 170 -5.67 34.93 -30.05
N MET A 171 -4.60 34.68 -30.83
CA MET A 171 -3.56 33.69 -30.47
C MET A 171 -2.30 34.25 -29.79
N THR A 172 -2.15 35.57 -29.63
CA THR A 172 -0.95 36.16 -28.99
C THR A 172 -0.78 35.79 -27.51
N LYS A 173 -1.82 35.31 -26.84
CA LYS A 173 -1.75 34.80 -25.46
C LYS A 173 -1.41 33.30 -25.36
N LEU A 174 -1.33 32.59 -26.50
CA LEU A 174 -1.07 31.16 -26.55
C LEU A 174 0.41 30.84 -26.73
N PHE A 175 1.23 31.81 -27.14
CA PHE A 175 2.66 31.62 -27.35
C PHE A 175 3.45 31.89 -26.07
N ALA A 176 4.42 31.03 -25.78
CA ALA A 176 5.36 31.22 -24.68
C ALA A 176 6.73 30.62 -25.02
N GLN A 177 7.76 31.06 -24.29
CA GLN A 177 9.06 30.43 -24.34
C GLN A 177 8.95 28.95 -23.91
N PRO A 178 9.57 28.01 -24.64
CA PRO A 178 9.55 26.59 -24.27
C PRO A 178 10.27 26.35 -22.94
N VAL A 179 9.93 25.23 -22.32
CA VAL A 179 10.58 24.72 -21.10
C VAL A 179 11.58 23.64 -21.46
N ALA A 180 12.63 23.52 -20.64
CA ALA A 180 13.65 22.48 -20.81
C ALA A 180 13.96 21.79 -19.48
N PHE A 181 14.12 20.48 -19.53
CA PHE A 181 14.48 19.65 -18.38
C PHE A 181 15.63 18.72 -18.74
N GLU A 182 16.55 18.53 -17.78
CA GLU A 182 17.53 17.45 -17.77
C GLU A 182 17.25 16.56 -16.56
N CYS A 183 16.90 15.31 -16.81
CA CYS A 183 16.54 14.33 -15.78
C CYS A 183 17.53 13.17 -15.79
N LEU A 184 18.07 12.88 -14.60
CA LEU A 184 19.07 11.85 -14.39
C LEU A 184 18.47 10.67 -13.65
N LEU A 185 18.38 9.54 -14.34
CA LEU A 185 18.11 8.26 -13.70
C LEU A 185 19.43 7.64 -13.26
N GLN A 186 19.56 7.35 -11.98
CA GLN A 186 20.76 6.80 -11.38
C GLN A 186 20.44 5.66 -10.41
N PHE A 187 21.36 4.72 -10.26
CA PHE A 187 21.24 3.68 -9.26
C PHE A 187 21.39 4.27 -7.86
N CYS A 188 20.55 3.80 -6.95
CA CYS A 188 20.51 4.26 -5.57
C CYS A 188 20.10 3.11 -4.65
N VAL A 189 20.47 3.22 -3.38
CA VAL A 189 19.97 2.34 -2.32
C VAL A 189 18.86 3.06 -1.57
N ARG A 190 17.67 2.49 -1.62
CA ARG A 190 16.49 3.00 -0.92
C ARG A 190 16.31 2.25 0.40
N ASN A 191 16.12 2.99 1.48
CA ASN A 191 15.78 2.46 2.79
C ASN A 191 14.26 2.57 2.97
N MET A 192 13.60 1.43 3.06
CA MET A 192 12.15 1.29 3.00
C MET A 192 11.61 0.76 4.33
N ARG A 193 10.40 1.17 4.69
CA ARG A 193 9.61 0.55 5.75
C ARG A 193 8.30 0.05 5.16
N ALA A 194 7.96 -1.18 5.47
CA ALA A 194 6.72 -1.83 5.04
C ALA A 194 5.88 -2.24 6.25
N GLU A 195 4.58 -2.00 6.17
CA GLU A 195 3.60 -2.43 7.15
C GLU A 195 2.32 -2.90 6.46
N PHE A 196 1.82 -4.06 6.85
CA PHE A 196 0.49 -4.53 6.51
C PHE A 196 -0.46 -4.14 7.63
N THR A 197 -1.49 -3.36 7.29
CA THR A 197 -2.60 -3.08 8.20
C THR A 197 -3.90 -3.47 7.53
N ASN A 198 -4.70 -4.33 8.18
CA ASN A 198 -5.99 -4.82 7.65
C ASN A 198 -5.88 -5.42 6.23
N GLY A 199 -4.78 -6.13 5.95
CA GLY A 199 -4.54 -6.78 4.66
C GLY A 199 -4.06 -5.84 3.54
N THR A 200 -3.85 -4.55 3.81
CA THR A 200 -3.30 -3.59 2.84
C THR A 200 -1.84 -3.27 3.18
N LEU A 201 -0.96 -3.34 2.18
CA LEU A 201 0.45 -2.96 2.31
C LEU A 201 0.62 -1.43 2.21
N PHE A 202 1.26 -0.86 3.21
CA PHE A 202 1.75 0.51 3.22
C PHE A 202 3.28 0.48 3.23
N GLU A 203 3.89 1.03 2.18
CA GLU A 203 5.34 1.20 2.08
C GLU A 203 5.70 2.68 2.12
N THR A 204 6.76 3.00 2.84
CA THR A 204 7.28 4.35 2.96
C THR A 204 8.78 4.33 2.74
N GLU A 205 9.27 5.28 1.95
CA GLU A 205 10.70 5.53 1.80
C GLU A 205 11.18 6.39 2.98
N ILE A 206 12.14 5.88 3.74
CA ILE A 206 12.75 6.59 4.88
C ILE A 206 13.89 7.48 4.39
N SER A 207 14.75 6.93 3.53
CA SER A 207 15.93 7.64 3.04
C SER A 207 16.47 6.98 1.78
N THR A 208 17.15 7.76 0.97
CA THR A 208 17.83 7.30 -0.24
C THR A 208 19.31 7.67 -0.17
N TRP A 209 20.17 6.76 -0.63
CA TRP A 209 21.61 6.96 -0.71
C TRP A 209 22.15 6.59 -2.10
N THR A 210 23.08 7.39 -2.61
CA THR A 210 23.85 7.10 -3.81
C THR A 210 25.25 7.69 -3.65
N ASP A 211 26.24 7.13 -4.35
CA ASP A 211 27.61 7.63 -4.29
C ASP A 211 27.81 8.77 -5.29
N GLN A 212 27.59 10.00 -4.80
CA GLN A 212 27.77 11.23 -5.57
C GLN A 212 29.24 11.62 -5.77
N THR A 213 30.17 10.94 -5.10
CA THR A 213 31.60 11.32 -5.12
C THR A 213 32.37 10.64 -6.24
N GLN A 214 31.77 9.63 -6.87
CA GLN A 214 32.41 8.93 -7.96
C GLN A 214 32.32 9.76 -9.26
N PRO A 215 33.46 9.93 -9.98
CA PRO A 215 33.41 10.45 -11.34
C PRO A 215 32.54 9.53 -12.22
N VAL A 216 31.93 10.11 -13.26
CA VAL A 216 31.15 9.35 -14.25
C VAL A 216 31.94 8.09 -14.67
N PRO A 217 31.35 6.89 -14.68
CA PRO A 217 32.11 5.66 -14.86
C PRO A 217 32.93 5.74 -16.14
N THR A 218 34.26 5.73 -16.01
CA THR A 218 35.14 5.50 -17.16
C THR A 218 34.83 4.09 -17.66
N SER A 219 34.41 4.01 -18.92
CA SER A 219 33.91 2.80 -19.59
C SER A 219 34.66 1.53 -19.17
N ASN A 220 33.94 0.63 -18.45
CA ASN A 220 34.17 -0.82 -18.28
C ASN A 220 34.02 -1.39 -16.85
N LEU A 221 33.27 -0.77 -15.93
CA LEU A 221 33.11 -1.30 -14.57
C LEU A 221 31.64 -1.43 -14.14
N ASP A 222 31.38 -2.46 -13.33
CA ASP A 222 30.12 -2.65 -12.62
C ASP A 222 29.89 -1.50 -11.62
N ILE A 223 28.64 -1.08 -11.46
CA ILE A 223 28.28 -0.10 -10.43
C ILE A 223 28.09 -0.86 -9.12
N VAL A 224 28.93 -0.55 -8.14
CA VAL A 224 28.91 -1.16 -6.80
C VAL A 224 28.49 -0.11 -5.78
N LEU A 225 27.33 -0.32 -5.17
CA LEU A 225 26.73 0.53 -4.16
C LEU A 225 26.81 -0.13 -2.79
N GLN A 226 27.56 0.49 -1.88
CA GLN A 226 27.63 0.06 -0.48
C GLN A 226 27.38 1.27 0.44
N PRO A 227 26.16 1.38 1.03
CA PRO A 227 25.84 2.46 1.94
C PRO A 227 26.77 2.46 3.16
N PRO A 228 27.16 3.63 3.70
CA PRO A 228 28.00 3.71 4.88
C PRO A 228 27.30 3.06 6.09
N GLY A 229 27.99 2.11 6.73
CA GLY A 229 27.47 1.37 7.88
C GLY A 229 26.57 0.18 7.53
N SER A 230 26.36 -0.12 6.23
CA SER A 230 25.67 -1.34 5.80
C SER A 230 26.65 -2.44 5.41
N SER A 231 26.33 -3.68 5.77
CA SER A 231 27.05 -4.88 5.33
C SER A 231 26.58 -5.40 3.97
N THR A 232 25.49 -4.85 3.43
CA THR A 232 24.94 -5.28 2.14
C THR A 232 25.51 -4.45 1.00
N THR A 233 26.06 -5.14 0.01
CA THR A 233 26.55 -4.53 -1.24
C THR A 233 25.56 -4.82 -2.35
N PHE A 234 25.19 -3.78 -3.09
CA PHE A 234 24.34 -3.89 -4.27
C PHE A 234 25.19 -3.69 -5.53
N VAL A 235 25.04 -4.58 -6.50
CA VAL A 235 25.82 -4.54 -7.74
C VAL A 235 24.88 -4.50 -8.94
N ALA A 236 25.15 -3.58 -9.86
CA ALA A 236 24.58 -3.56 -11.21
C ALA A 236 25.71 -3.86 -12.20
N THR A 237 25.58 -4.98 -12.93
CA THR A 237 26.61 -5.40 -13.88
C THR A 237 26.64 -4.47 -15.10
N LYS A 238 27.81 -4.29 -15.70
CA LYS A 238 27.95 -3.49 -16.93
C LYS A 238 26.97 -3.91 -18.03
N GLU A 239 26.87 -5.22 -18.28
CA GLU A 239 25.95 -5.75 -19.28
C GLU A 239 24.50 -5.33 -18.98
N ALA A 240 24.11 -5.38 -17.69
CA ALA A 240 22.79 -4.97 -17.26
C ALA A 240 22.54 -3.47 -17.49
N ILE A 241 23.55 -2.64 -17.20
CA ILE A 241 23.50 -1.18 -17.36
C ILE A 241 23.40 -0.80 -18.84
N ASP A 242 24.31 -1.32 -19.68
CA ASP A 242 24.37 -1.01 -21.11
C ASP A 242 23.10 -1.47 -21.83
N GLY A 243 22.63 -2.70 -21.53
CA GLY A 243 21.41 -3.26 -22.08
C GLY A 243 20.18 -2.44 -21.72
N THR A 244 20.03 -2.12 -20.43
CA THR A 244 18.89 -1.35 -19.93
C THR A 244 18.90 0.09 -20.41
N ASN A 245 20.06 0.74 -20.47
CA ASN A 245 20.20 2.08 -21.03
C ASN A 245 19.79 2.11 -22.51
N THR A 246 20.34 1.21 -23.32
CA THR A 246 20.05 1.16 -24.78
C THR A 246 18.56 0.96 -25.04
N TRP A 247 17.96 0.03 -24.29
CA TRP A 247 16.53 -0.24 -24.40
C TRP A 247 15.67 0.92 -23.92
N LEU A 248 15.91 1.48 -22.73
CA LEU A 248 15.16 2.64 -22.23
C LEU A 248 15.31 3.86 -23.14
N SER A 249 16.50 4.10 -23.67
CA SER A 249 16.76 5.14 -24.66
C SER A 249 15.85 4.99 -25.87
N SER A 250 15.73 3.79 -26.42
CA SER A 250 14.84 3.53 -27.57
C SER A 250 13.36 3.78 -27.31
N LEU A 251 12.92 3.69 -26.04
CA LEU A 251 11.55 3.92 -25.63
C LEU A 251 11.23 5.41 -25.38
N LEU A 252 12.21 6.15 -24.88
CA LEU A 252 12.04 7.53 -24.40
C LEU A 252 12.39 8.59 -25.46
N ILE A 253 13.25 8.26 -26.42
CA ILE A 253 13.53 9.16 -27.55
C ILE A 253 12.25 9.36 -28.36
N GLY A 254 11.89 10.61 -28.58
CA GLY A 254 10.70 10.92 -29.36
C GLY A 254 10.44 12.40 -29.50
N ASN A 255 9.53 12.73 -30.41
CA ASN A 255 9.07 14.08 -30.64
C ASN A 255 7.55 14.15 -30.75
N ALA A 256 7.01 15.33 -30.48
CA ALA A 256 5.62 15.65 -30.72
C ALA A 256 5.54 16.92 -31.56
N THR A 257 4.64 16.92 -32.53
CA THR A 257 4.39 18.07 -33.42
C THR A 257 2.90 18.31 -33.56
N ILE A 258 2.48 19.55 -33.79
CA ILE A 258 1.09 19.87 -34.15
C ILE A 258 1.03 20.41 -35.57
N ASP A 259 0.00 20.02 -36.32
CA ASP A 259 -0.32 20.66 -37.60
C ASP A 259 -1.18 21.90 -37.32
N ALA A 260 -0.70 23.05 -37.77
CA ALA A 260 -1.36 24.34 -37.62
C ALA A 260 -1.94 24.78 -38.98
N ARG A 261 -2.86 23.99 -39.54
CA ARG A 261 -3.57 24.36 -40.79
C ARG A 261 -4.62 25.43 -40.52
N ARG A 262 -4.61 26.51 -41.30
CA ARG A 262 -5.75 27.43 -41.53
C ARG A 262 -6.60 27.80 -40.30
N GLY A 263 -5.98 27.99 -39.13
CA GLY A 263 -6.68 28.40 -37.90
C GLY A 263 -7.38 27.29 -37.10
N HIS A 264 -7.16 26.02 -37.43
CA HIS A 264 -7.57 24.87 -36.61
C HIS A 264 -6.35 24.14 -36.06
N ILE A 265 -6.32 23.88 -34.75
CA ILE A 265 -5.28 23.06 -34.11
C ILE A 265 -5.69 21.61 -34.29
N GLU A 266 -4.95 20.86 -35.11
CA GLU A 266 -5.15 19.40 -35.24
C GLU A 266 -4.57 18.66 -34.01
N SER A 267 -5.01 17.41 -33.82
CA SER A 267 -4.47 16.55 -32.78
C SER A 267 -2.93 16.42 -32.93
N PRO A 268 -2.15 16.48 -31.84
CA PRO A 268 -0.71 16.33 -31.93
C PRO A 268 -0.33 14.97 -32.53
N ALA A 269 0.64 14.99 -33.43
CA ALA A 269 1.32 13.81 -33.93
C ALA A 269 2.48 13.47 -32.99
N TYR A 270 2.66 12.18 -32.72
CA TYR A 270 3.70 11.65 -31.82
C TYR A 270 4.57 10.67 -32.59
N SER A 271 5.89 10.71 -32.38
CA SER A 271 6.81 9.73 -32.98
C SER A 271 6.60 8.31 -32.44
N SER A 272 6.12 8.18 -31.20
CA SER A 272 5.84 6.90 -30.56
C SER A 272 4.65 7.01 -29.61
N PHE A 273 4.00 5.88 -29.34
CA PHE A 273 2.89 5.80 -28.38
C PHE A 273 3.32 6.14 -26.94
N LEU A 274 4.61 6.01 -26.60
CA LEU A 274 5.17 6.41 -25.30
C LEU A 274 5.45 7.92 -25.21
N THR A 275 5.59 8.60 -26.35
CA THR A 275 5.79 10.06 -26.38
C THR A 275 4.50 10.81 -26.00
N GLN A 276 3.33 10.23 -26.29
CA GLN A 276 2.04 10.82 -25.96
C GLN A 276 1.86 11.13 -24.45
N PRO A 277 2.04 10.17 -23.52
CA PRO A 277 1.90 10.46 -22.09
C PRO A 277 2.98 11.45 -21.59
N LEU A 278 4.19 11.42 -22.15
CA LEU A 278 5.26 12.37 -21.81
C LEU A 278 4.89 13.80 -22.22
N PHE A 279 4.37 13.98 -23.44
CA PHE A 279 3.85 15.24 -23.93
C PHE A 279 2.67 15.73 -23.08
N SER A 280 1.70 14.85 -22.80
CA SER A 280 0.54 15.20 -21.99
C SER A 280 0.95 15.66 -20.58
N ALA A 281 1.89 14.95 -19.94
CA ALA A 281 2.39 15.34 -18.63
C ALA A 281 3.06 16.72 -18.67
N MET A 282 3.95 16.97 -19.65
CA MET A 282 4.61 18.27 -19.80
C MET A 282 3.62 19.41 -20.10
N ASN A 283 2.58 19.14 -20.89
CA ASN A 283 1.58 20.15 -21.27
C ASN A 283 0.60 20.50 -20.14
N THR A 284 0.43 19.64 -19.13
CA THR A 284 -0.55 19.87 -18.05
C THR A 284 -0.02 20.73 -16.91
N THR A 285 1.22 20.51 -16.47
CA THR A 285 1.79 21.21 -15.31
C THR A 285 3.29 21.41 -15.48
N VAL A 286 3.84 22.45 -14.84
CA VAL A 286 5.29 22.77 -14.89
C VAL A 286 6.15 21.61 -14.37
N ARG A 287 5.64 20.83 -13.41
CA ARG A 287 6.33 19.65 -12.86
C ARG A 287 5.90 18.34 -13.50
N GLY A 288 5.00 18.36 -14.48
CA GLY A 288 4.42 17.12 -15.01
C GLY A 288 5.44 16.20 -15.66
N PHE A 289 6.44 16.76 -16.37
CA PHE A 289 7.53 15.95 -16.91
C PHE A 289 8.46 15.38 -15.82
N PRO A 290 9.00 16.18 -14.87
CA PRO A 290 9.71 15.65 -13.70
C PRO A 290 8.94 14.57 -12.92
N ASP A 291 7.66 14.81 -12.62
CA ASP A 291 6.80 13.89 -11.87
C ASP A 291 6.58 12.57 -12.65
N MET A 292 6.56 12.62 -13.99
CA MET A 292 6.52 11.42 -14.84
C MET A 292 7.84 10.64 -14.82
N MET A 293 8.98 11.33 -14.74
CA MET A 293 10.28 10.68 -14.56
C MET A 293 10.44 10.08 -13.15
N ASP A 294 9.82 10.67 -12.14
CA ASP A 294 9.71 10.07 -10.79
C ASP A 294 8.86 8.79 -10.84
N ASN A 295 7.73 8.79 -11.56
CA ASN A 295 6.95 7.58 -11.79
C ASN A 295 7.78 6.47 -12.46
N LEU A 296 8.58 6.84 -13.47
CA LEU A 296 9.46 5.90 -14.17
C LEU A 296 10.49 5.30 -13.21
N ALA A 297 11.16 6.13 -12.41
CA ALA A 297 12.12 5.68 -11.41
C ALA A 297 11.49 4.78 -10.34
N HIS A 298 10.28 5.11 -9.86
CA HIS A 298 9.54 4.29 -8.89
C HIS A 298 9.10 2.95 -9.46
N SER A 299 8.57 2.93 -10.68
CA SER A 299 8.17 1.70 -11.37
C SER A 299 9.37 0.78 -11.62
N LEU A 300 10.48 1.33 -12.13
CA LEU A 300 11.73 0.58 -12.32
C LEU A 300 12.28 0.05 -10.99
N SER A 301 12.25 0.85 -9.92
CA SER A 301 12.66 0.42 -8.57
C SER A 301 11.79 -0.71 -8.04
N LEU A 302 10.47 -0.65 -8.26
CA LEU A 302 9.56 -1.73 -7.89
C LEU A 302 9.87 -3.01 -8.68
N SER A 303 10.12 -2.91 -9.98
CA SER A 303 10.51 -4.05 -10.82
C SER A 303 11.86 -4.66 -10.42
N LEU A 304 12.83 -3.83 -10.01
CA LEU A 304 14.11 -4.31 -9.46
C LEU A 304 13.91 -5.11 -8.18
N ARG A 305 12.97 -4.71 -7.31
CA ARG A 305 12.58 -5.46 -6.10
C ARG A 305 12.04 -6.86 -6.40
N GLN A 306 11.49 -7.10 -7.60
CA GLN A 306 10.97 -8.41 -8.00
C GLN A 306 12.08 -9.38 -8.45
N THR A 307 13.29 -8.88 -8.67
CA THR A 307 14.39 -9.74 -9.14
C THR A 307 14.84 -10.71 -8.06
N LYS A 308 15.20 -11.94 -8.47
CA LYS A 308 15.61 -13.02 -7.56
C LYS A 308 16.87 -12.71 -6.74
N TYR A 309 17.64 -11.71 -7.15
CA TYR A 309 18.92 -11.35 -6.55
C TYR A 309 18.81 -10.28 -5.46
N GLN A 310 17.60 -9.82 -5.14
CA GLN A 310 17.36 -8.90 -4.02
C GLN A 310 17.31 -9.64 -2.69
N PRO A 311 17.72 -9.00 -1.57
CA PRO A 311 17.63 -9.60 -0.25
C PRO A 311 16.17 -9.82 0.15
N VAL A 312 15.87 -11.01 0.67
CA VAL A 312 14.55 -11.32 1.25
C VAL A 312 14.51 -10.77 2.68
N VAL A 313 13.43 -10.06 3.02
CA VAL A 313 13.25 -9.43 4.33
C VAL A 313 12.17 -10.17 5.09
N HIS A 314 12.52 -10.66 6.28
CA HIS A 314 11.57 -11.34 7.16
C HIS A 314 10.91 -10.34 8.12
N GLY A 315 9.57 -10.36 8.16
CA GLY A 315 8.76 -9.53 9.05
C GLY A 315 8.20 -10.29 10.26
N LYS A 316 7.54 -9.55 11.14
CA LYS A 316 6.76 -10.07 12.27
C LYS A 316 5.28 -10.08 11.91
N THR A 317 4.57 -11.15 12.27
CA THR A 317 3.12 -11.30 12.05
C THR A 317 2.37 -11.18 13.37
N PHE A 318 1.26 -10.45 13.38
CA PHE A 318 0.41 -10.33 14.56
C PHE A 318 -0.69 -11.40 14.55
N SER A 319 -0.91 -12.04 15.70
CA SER A 319 -1.97 -13.04 15.88
C SER A 319 -3.04 -12.50 16.82
N THR A 320 -4.31 -12.69 16.46
CA THR A 320 -5.43 -12.32 17.31
C THR A 320 -5.49 -13.24 18.51
N THR A 321 -5.31 -12.69 19.71
CA THR A 321 -5.50 -13.43 20.96
C THR A 321 -6.88 -13.11 21.53
N THR A 322 -7.61 -14.14 21.95
CA THR A 322 -8.92 -13.98 22.60
C THR A 322 -8.71 -13.67 24.08
N ALA A 323 -8.82 -12.40 24.46
CA ALA A 323 -8.86 -11.99 25.87
C ALA A 323 -10.29 -12.14 26.40
N ALA A 324 -10.52 -13.09 27.31
CA ALA A 324 -11.80 -13.22 27.99
C ALA A 324 -11.89 -12.19 29.14
N VAL A 325 -12.89 -11.32 29.10
CA VAL A 325 -13.21 -10.43 30.22
C VAL A 325 -14.18 -11.16 31.14
N VAL A 326 -13.68 -11.62 32.29
CA VAL A 326 -14.52 -12.28 33.30
C VAL A 326 -15.23 -11.22 34.13
N THR A 327 -16.54 -11.08 33.96
CA THR A 327 -17.38 -10.22 34.79
C THR A 327 -17.82 -10.98 36.03
N TRP A 328 -17.34 -10.64 37.22
CA TRP A 328 -17.70 -11.34 38.46
C TRP A 328 -19.05 -10.90 39.05
N ALA A 329 -19.65 -9.84 38.51
CA ALA A 329 -20.85 -9.20 39.07
C ALA A 329 -22.08 -10.15 39.11
N TRP A 330 -22.20 -11.11 38.20
CA TRP A 330 -23.32 -12.06 38.19
C TRP A 330 -23.25 -13.09 39.33
N LEU A 331 -22.09 -13.29 39.96
CA LEU A 331 -21.93 -14.20 41.10
C LEU A 331 -22.45 -13.60 42.42
N THR A 332 -22.78 -12.30 42.44
CA THR A 332 -23.29 -11.64 43.65
C THR A 332 -24.62 -12.24 44.12
N LEU A 333 -25.55 -12.46 43.20
CA LEU A 333 -26.88 -13.00 43.48
C LEU A 333 -26.83 -14.44 44.06
N PRO A 334 -26.16 -15.43 43.43
CA PRO A 334 -26.10 -16.78 43.98
C PRO A 334 -25.32 -16.85 45.31
N LEU A 335 -24.27 -16.03 45.49
CA LEU A 335 -23.56 -15.97 46.77
C LEU A 335 -24.43 -15.39 47.88
N PHE A 336 -25.24 -14.37 47.57
CA PHE A 336 -26.20 -13.80 48.51
C PHE A 336 -27.28 -14.82 48.91
N GLU A 337 -27.81 -15.56 47.94
CA GLU A 337 -28.83 -16.60 48.18
C GLU A 337 -28.29 -17.74 49.06
N LEU A 338 -27.05 -18.18 48.81
CA LEU A 338 -26.37 -19.17 49.65
C LEU A 338 -26.14 -18.64 51.08
N ALA A 339 -25.70 -17.39 51.24
CA ALA A 339 -25.50 -16.79 52.55
C ALA A 339 -26.82 -16.61 53.31
N ALA A 340 -27.88 -16.15 52.63
CA ALA A 340 -29.19 -15.95 53.23
C ALA A 340 -29.83 -17.26 53.67
N SER A 341 -29.74 -18.32 52.86
CA SER A 341 -30.25 -19.66 53.22
C SER A 341 -29.49 -20.26 54.40
N LEU A 342 -28.16 -20.10 54.46
CA LEU A 342 -27.35 -20.54 55.58
C LEU A 342 -27.71 -19.79 56.87
N ILE A 343 -27.87 -18.47 56.81
CA ILE A 343 -28.29 -17.65 57.96
C ILE A 343 -29.68 -18.07 58.44
N PHE A 344 -30.63 -18.26 57.52
CA PHE A 344 -31.96 -18.73 57.86
C PHE A 344 -31.93 -20.09 58.57
N LEU A 345 -31.14 -21.04 58.06
CA LEU A 345 -30.97 -22.35 58.69
C LEU A 345 -30.40 -22.24 60.11
N LEU A 346 -29.36 -21.41 60.31
CA LEU A 346 -28.77 -21.18 61.62
C LEU A 346 -29.76 -20.56 62.61
N ILE A 347 -30.57 -19.59 62.17
CA ILE A 347 -31.62 -18.98 63.00
C ILE A 347 -32.65 -20.03 63.42
N VAL A 348 -33.09 -20.89 62.50
CA VAL A 348 -34.02 -21.97 62.81
C VAL A 348 -33.40 -22.93 63.82
N MET A 349 -32.17 -23.39 63.61
CA MET A 349 -31.48 -24.28 64.56
C MET A 349 -31.34 -23.66 65.96
N MET A 350 -30.96 -22.38 66.04
CA MET A 350 -30.85 -21.68 67.32
C MET A 350 -32.20 -21.55 68.02
N LYS A 351 -33.26 -21.20 67.28
CA LYS A 351 -34.60 -21.06 67.85
C LYS A 351 -35.17 -22.41 68.29
N THR A 352 -35.01 -23.45 67.47
CA THR A 352 -35.41 -24.82 67.82
C THR A 352 -34.68 -25.31 69.08
N ASN A 353 -33.39 -24.99 69.23
CA ASN A 353 -32.64 -25.34 70.43
C ASN A 353 -33.07 -24.53 71.66
N GLN A 354 -33.35 -23.22 71.51
CA GLN A 354 -33.84 -22.37 72.60
C GLN A 354 -35.23 -22.79 73.10
N GLU A 355 -36.10 -23.23 72.19
CA GLU A 355 -37.44 -23.72 72.53
C GLU A 355 -37.46 -25.19 72.98
N GLY A 356 -36.29 -25.85 73.05
CA GLY A 356 -36.16 -27.24 73.53
C GLY A 356 -36.82 -28.27 72.63
N LEU A 357 -37.12 -27.91 71.38
CA LEU A 357 -37.85 -28.77 70.45
C LEU A 357 -36.91 -29.83 69.85
N SER A 358 -37.27 -31.11 70.01
CA SER A 358 -36.52 -32.20 69.38
C SER A 358 -36.77 -32.22 67.86
N PRO A 359 -35.73 -32.35 67.01
CA PRO A 359 -35.91 -32.42 65.56
C PRO A 359 -36.59 -33.74 65.16
N TRP A 360 -37.89 -33.71 64.89
CA TRP A 360 -38.68 -34.89 64.49
C TRP A 360 -38.58 -35.23 63.00
N SER A 361 -37.51 -34.80 62.31
CA SER A 361 -37.50 -34.65 60.85
C SER A 361 -37.84 -35.91 60.05
N ASN A 362 -37.76 -37.10 60.64
CA ASN A 362 -38.15 -38.38 60.02
C ASN A 362 -38.97 -39.31 60.94
N ASN A 363 -39.55 -38.84 62.05
CA ASN A 363 -40.19 -39.74 63.02
C ASN A 363 -41.71 -39.87 62.81
N ILE A 364 -42.15 -41.01 62.25
CA ILE A 364 -43.58 -41.37 62.09
C ILE A 364 -44.29 -41.42 63.45
N LEU A 365 -43.60 -41.79 64.53
CA LEU A 365 -44.18 -41.85 65.88
C LEU A 365 -44.59 -40.46 66.38
N ALA A 366 -43.90 -39.39 65.98
CA ALA A 366 -44.29 -38.04 66.35
C ALA A 366 -45.69 -37.68 65.81
N TYR A 367 -46.02 -38.13 64.60
CA TYR A 367 -47.37 -37.96 64.05
C TYR A 367 -48.40 -38.85 64.77
N LEU A 368 -48.01 -40.07 65.18
CA LEU A 368 -48.88 -41.01 65.88
C LEU A 368 -49.23 -40.56 67.31
N PHE A 369 -48.27 -40.04 68.06
CA PHE A 369 -48.46 -39.56 69.43
C PHE A 369 -49.15 -38.19 69.49
N HIS A 370 -48.97 -37.36 68.47
CA HIS A 370 -49.48 -35.98 68.46
C HIS A 370 -50.65 -35.74 67.48
N GLY A 371 -51.23 -36.78 66.86
CA GLY A 371 -52.26 -36.68 65.81
C GLY A 371 -53.61 -37.39 66.07
N LEU A 372 -54.69 -36.59 66.12
CA LEU A 372 -56.11 -36.89 65.78
C LEU A 372 -56.89 -37.96 66.58
N SER A 373 -57.13 -37.74 67.88
CA SER A 373 -58.44 -37.90 68.58
C SER A 373 -58.28 -37.71 70.11
N GLU A 374 -59.38 -37.45 70.82
CA GLU A 374 -59.45 -36.83 72.16
C GLU A 374 -58.49 -37.36 73.24
N ARG A 375 -57.83 -36.39 73.90
CA ARG A 375 -56.86 -36.58 74.99
C ARG A 375 -57.52 -37.16 76.25
N PRO A 376 -56.99 -38.23 76.85
CA PRO A 376 -57.16 -38.47 78.28
C PRO A 376 -56.27 -37.49 79.05
N SER A 377 -56.87 -36.62 79.85
CA SER A 377 -56.19 -35.70 80.75
C SER A 377 -55.38 -36.46 81.81
N ASN A 378 -54.07 -36.63 81.60
CA ASN A 378 -53.00 -36.67 82.63
C ASN A 378 -51.67 -37.33 82.21
N ARG A 379 -51.41 -37.67 80.94
CA ARG A 379 -50.07 -38.11 80.52
C ARG A 379 -49.23 -36.95 79.99
N ARG A 380 -47.99 -36.85 80.50
CA ARG A 380 -46.97 -35.90 80.03
C ARG A 380 -46.79 -36.07 78.53
N VAL A 381 -46.72 -34.95 77.81
CA VAL A 381 -46.39 -34.91 76.39
C VAL A 381 -44.94 -35.41 76.28
N GLU A 382 -44.73 -36.55 75.66
CA GLU A 382 -43.38 -37.08 75.40
C GLU A 382 -42.78 -36.29 74.23
N GLU A 383 -41.67 -35.58 74.49
CA GLU A 383 -41.08 -34.61 73.56
C GLU A 383 -39.90 -35.18 72.75
N SER A 384 -39.21 -36.20 73.26
CA SER A 384 -38.06 -36.84 72.63
C SER A 384 -38.44 -38.07 71.80
N GLN A 385 -37.72 -38.31 70.70
CA GLN A 385 -37.87 -39.52 69.90
C GLN A 385 -37.64 -40.80 70.73
N GLY A 386 -36.66 -40.80 71.63
CA GLY A 386 -36.37 -41.95 72.48
C GLY A 386 -37.53 -42.27 73.42
N ASP A 387 -38.14 -41.24 74.01
CA ASP A 387 -39.28 -41.40 74.92
C ASP A 387 -40.50 -41.98 74.19
N MET A 388 -40.79 -41.46 72.98
CA MET A 388 -41.87 -41.97 72.13
C MET A 388 -41.64 -43.42 71.67
N GLU A 389 -40.40 -43.81 71.37
CA GLU A 389 -40.07 -45.18 70.97
C GLU A 389 -40.22 -46.17 72.15
N ASP A 390 -39.73 -45.81 73.33
CA ASP A 390 -39.86 -46.65 74.53
C ASP A 390 -41.32 -46.78 74.99
N SER A 391 -42.08 -45.68 74.91
CA SER A 391 -43.52 -45.69 75.19
C SER A 391 -44.27 -46.56 74.19
N ALA A 392 -43.98 -46.44 72.88
CA ALA A 392 -44.59 -47.27 71.85
C ALA A 392 -44.34 -48.76 72.03
N ARG A 393 -43.15 -49.16 72.52
CA ARG A 393 -42.85 -50.57 72.83
C ARG A 393 -43.75 -51.14 73.93
N GLY A 394 -44.26 -50.30 74.83
CA GLY A 394 -45.17 -50.69 75.91
C GLY A 394 -46.66 -50.63 75.55
N LEU A 395 -47.03 -50.05 74.40
CA LEU A 395 -48.42 -49.93 73.98
C LEU A 395 -48.89 -51.23 73.32
N LEU A 396 -49.71 -51.99 74.06
CA LEU A 396 -50.47 -53.10 73.50
C LEU A 396 -51.70 -52.52 72.79
N VAL A 397 -51.87 -52.84 71.50
CA VAL A 397 -53.03 -52.43 70.70
C VAL A 397 -53.94 -53.62 70.46
N GLU A 398 -55.23 -53.44 70.73
CA GLU A 398 -56.29 -54.42 70.51
C GLU A 398 -57.23 -53.92 69.42
N PHE A 399 -57.60 -54.82 68.52
CA PHE A 399 -58.57 -54.52 67.47
C PHE A 399 -59.99 -54.72 68.01
N GLN A 400 -60.70 -53.60 68.22
CA GLN A 400 -62.05 -53.62 68.74
C GLN A 400 -63.06 -53.49 67.60
N ARG A 401 -63.91 -54.50 67.44
CA ARG A 401 -64.94 -54.53 66.39
C ARG A 401 -66.12 -53.66 66.80
N HIS A 402 -66.33 -52.55 66.11
CA HIS A 402 -67.57 -51.76 66.17
C HIS A 402 -68.47 -52.11 65.00
N GLU A 403 -69.78 -51.88 65.15
CA GLU A 403 -70.81 -52.22 64.14
C GLU A 403 -70.56 -51.58 62.77
N ASN A 404 -69.77 -50.50 62.72
CA ASN A 404 -69.48 -49.74 61.50
C ASN A 404 -68.12 -50.08 60.87
N GLY A 405 -67.48 -51.18 61.29
CA GLY A 405 -66.10 -51.54 60.93
C GLY A 405 -65.14 -51.24 62.08
N GLY A 406 -64.41 -52.27 62.53
CA GLY A 406 -63.56 -52.19 63.72
C GLY A 406 -62.37 -51.24 63.58
N GLY A 407 -61.88 -50.76 64.72
CA GLY A 407 -60.71 -49.88 64.84
C GLY A 407 -59.67 -50.45 65.81
N LEU A 408 -58.44 -49.98 65.69
CA LEU A 408 -57.38 -50.29 66.67
C LEU A 408 -57.54 -49.37 67.88
N THR A 409 -57.55 -49.95 69.07
CA THR A 409 -57.67 -49.26 70.36
C THR A 409 -56.52 -49.69 71.28
N LEU A 410 -56.17 -48.87 72.27
CA LEU A 410 -55.16 -49.25 73.25
C LEU A 410 -55.75 -50.27 74.24
N ALA A 411 -55.07 -51.41 74.39
CA ALA A 411 -55.47 -52.47 75.31
C ALA A 411 -55.22 -52.01 76.77
N ASN A 412 -56.21 -52.21 77.64
CA ASN A 412 -56.08 -51.87 79.05
C ASN A 412 -55.24 -52.95 79.77
N PRO A 413 -54.16 -52.59 80.50
CA PRO A 413 -53.39 -53.58 81.24
C PRO A 413 -54.26 -54.10 82.40
N LYS A 414 -54.67 -55.38 82.30
CA LYS A 414 -55.24 -56.12 83.43
C LYS A 414 -54.11 -56.90 84.11
N ASP A 415 -54.13 -56.86 85.45
CA ASP A 415 -53.22 -57.56 86.37
C ASP A 415 -52.95 -59.02 86.03
#